data_AF-A0A4Y7U1M0-F1
#
_entry.id   AF-A0A4Y7U1M0-F1
#
_cell.length_a   1.000
_cell.length_b   1.000
_cell.length_c   1.000
_cell.angle_alpha   90.00
_cell.angle_beta   90.00
_cell.angle_gamma   90.00
#
_symmetry.space_group_name_H-M   'P 1'
#
loop_
_entity.id
_entity.type
_entity.pdbx_description
1 polymer ?
#
loop_
_entity_poly.entity_id
_entity_poly.type
_entity_poly.pdbx_seq_one_letter_code
_entity_poly.pdbx_strand_id
1 'polypeptide(L)' 'MKISVFTSALLALLTLLSCESKPSLQKYFVENTDNKDFIALDVSPSILNLDKAKLSAAQTEALNS' A
#
# COMPACT_ATOMS: atom_id res chain seq x y z
N MET A 1 -24.83 21.94 -23.81
CA MET A 1 -24.18 22.54 -22.62
C MET A 1 -24.64 21.90 -21.31
N LYS A 2 -25.96 21.81 -21.02
CA LYS A 2 -26.45 21.20 -19.76
C LYS A 2 -26.04 19.73 -19.57
N ILE A 3 -26.06 18.92 -20.64
CA ILE A 3 -25.70 17.49 -20.60
C ILE A 3 -24.20 17.30 -20.32
N SER A 4 -23.31 18.11 -20.93
CA SER A 4 -21.86 17.98 -20.70
C SER A 4 -21.45 18.37 -19.28
N VAL A 5 -22.15 19.35 -18.69
CA VAL A 5 -21.98 19.72 -17.28
C VAL A 5 -22.43 18.58 -16.36
N PHE A 6 -23.57 17.95 -16.65
CA PHE A 6 -24.05 16.79 -15.90
C PHE A 6 -23.10 15.59 -15.98
N THR A 7 -22.59 15.26 -17.16
CA THR A 7 -21.62 14.16 -17.32
C THR A 7 -20.30 14.45 -16.61
N SER A 8 -19.83 15.70 -16.63
CA SER A 8 -18.62 16.11 -15.90
C SER A 8 -18.79 16.02 -14.39
N ALA A 9 -19.97 16.40 -13.87
CA ALA A 9 -20.28 16.30 -12.45
C ALA A 9 -20.36 14.84 -11.99
N LEU A 10 -20.96 13.96 -12.80
CA LEU A 10 -21.02 12.52 -12.51
C LEU A 10 -19.63 11.88 -12.48
N LEU A 11 -18.76 12.25 -13.44
CA LEU A 11 -17.38 11.75 -13.48
C LEU A 11 -16.55 12.21 -12.27
N ALA A 12 -16.74 13.46 -11.82
CA ALA A 12 -16.12 13.98 -10.61
C ALA A 12 -16.62 13.29 -9.34
N LEU A 13 -17.88 12.84 -9.30
CA LEU A 13 -18.42 12.08 -8.16
C LEU A 13 -17.80 10.67 -8.08
N LEU A 14 -17.53 10.04 -9.22
CA LEU A 14 -16.95 8.70 -9.27
C LEU A 14 -15.51 8.65 -8.74
N THR A 15 -14.74 9.73 -8.84
CA THR A 15 -13.37 9.77 -8.31
C THR A 15 -13.31 9.81 -6.78
N LEU A 16 -14.39 10.25 -6.12
CA LEU A 16 -14.49 10.29 -4.65
C LEU A 16 -14.65 8.90 -4.03
N LEU A 17 -15.06 7.88 -4.82
CA LEU A 17 -15.21 6.50 -4.35
C LEU A 17 -13.86 5.82 -4.05
N SER A 18 -12.74 6.34 -4.56
CA SER A 18 -11.40 5.79 -4.31
C SER A 18 -10.82 6.22 -2.96
N CYS A 19 -11.49 7.12 -2.23
CA CYS A 19 -11.05 7.53 -0.90
C CYS A 19 -11.43 6.46 0.13
N GLU A 20 -10.46 5.63 0.49
CA GLU A 20 -10.64 4.51 1.41
C GLU A 20 -10.10 4.88 2.80
N SER A 21 -10.96 4.83 3.82
CA SER A 21 -10.61 5.14 5.22
C SER A 21 -10.06 3.92 5.97
N LYS A 22 -9.31 3.04 5.28
CA LYS A 22 -8.68 1.88 5.92
C LYS A 22 -7.49 2.33 6.78
N PRO A 23 -7.23 1.66 7.91
CA PRO A 23 -6.04 1.96 8.71
C PRO A 23 -4.77 1.78 7.86
N SER A 24 -3.78 2.64 8.06
CA SER A 24 -2.46 2.42 7.46
C SER A 24 -1.86 1.13 8.02
N LEU A 25 -0.95 0.53 7.24
CA LEU A 25 -0.19 -0.63 7.73
C LEU A 25 0.52 -0.31 9.05
N GLN A 26 1.09 0.88 9.19
CA GLN A 26 1.78 1.27 10.43
C GLN A 26 0.80 1.32 11.61
N LYS A 27 -0.39 1.90 11.43
CA LYS A 27 -1.42 1.95 12.50
C LYS A 27 -1.90 0.55 12.87
N TYR A 28 -2.13 -0.31 11.88
CA TYR A 28 -2.49 -1.71 12.12
C TYR A 28 -1.42 -2.46 12.92
N PHE A 29 -0.13 -2.32 12.57
CA PHE A 29 0.96 -2.95 13.30
C PHE A 29 1.02 -2.49 14.76
N VAL A 30 0.91 -1.20 15.02
CA VAL A 30 0.92 -0.64 16.39
C VAL A 30 -0.27 -1.15 17.20
N GLU A 31 -1.48 -1.10 16.64
CA GLU A 31 -2.70 -1.51 17.35
C GLU A 31 -2.73 -3.02 17.64
N ASN A 32 -2.09 -3.84 16.81
CA ASN A 32 -2.03 -5.28 17.01
C ASN A 32 -0.78 -5.74 17.78
N THR A 33 0.10 -4.85 18.21
CA THR A 33 1.35 -5.23 18.90
C THR A 33 1.09 -6.04 20.19
N ASP A 34 0.00 -5.76 20.90
CA ASP A 34 -0.37 -6.48 22.14
C ASP A 34 -1.25 -7.72 21.90
N ASN A 35 -1.63 -7.99 20.65
CA ASN A 35 -2.43 -9.15 20.30
C ASN A 35 -1.54 -10.42 20.26
N LYS A 36 -1.86 -11.41 21.09
CA LYS A 36 -1.09 -12.66 21.20
C LYS A 36 -1.06 -13.49 19.91
N ASP A 37 -2.05 -13.30 19.04
CA ASP A 37 -2.14 -13.99 17.75
C ASP A 37 -1.53 -13.17 16.60
N PHE A 38 -1.02 -11.97 16.88
CA PHE A 38 -0.35 -11.14 15.88
C PHE A 38 1.12 -11.56 15.73
N ILE A 39 1.48 -11.95 14.51
CA ILE A 39 2.85 -12.36 14.17
C ILE A 39 3.48 -11.25 13.34
N ALA A 40 4.43 -10.54 13.94
CA ALA A 40 5.35 -9.66 13.22
C ALA A 40 6.68 -10.41 13.06
N LEU A 41 7.09 -10.64 11.81
CA LEU A 41 8.33 -11.34 11.46
C LEU A 41 9.21 -10.44 10.61
N ASP A 42 10.44 -10.24 11.08
CA ASP A 42 11.52 -9.66 10.28
C ASP A 42 12.32 -10.81 9.64
N VAL A 43 12.52 -10.74 8.33
CA VAL A 43 13.28 -11.73 7.56
C VAL A 43 14.52 -11.08 6.98
N SER A 44 15.68 -11.64 7.29
CA SER A 44 16.93 -11.14 6.73
C SER A 44 16.96 -11.32 5.20
N PRO A 45 17.51 -10.34 4.45
CA PRO A 45 17.65 -10.44 3.00
C PRO A 45 18.40 -11.69 2.52
N SER A 46 19.31 -12.23 3.34
CA SER A 46 20.07 -13.46 3.06
C SER A 46 19.19 -14.72 2.92
N ILE A 47 17.98 -14.72 3.48
CA ILE A 47 17.00 -15.82 3.34
C ILE A 47 16.24 -15.70 2.01
N LEU A 48 16.17 -14.48 1.48
CA LEU A 48 15.51 -14.19 0.23
C LEU A 48 16.51 -14.41 -0.91
N ASN A 49 16.14 -15.21 -1.92
CA ASN A 49 17.01 -15.49 -3.08
C ASN A 49 17.09 -14.28 -4.04
N LEU A 50 17.48 -13.10 -3.52
CA LEU A 50 17.42 -11.81 -4.21
C LEU A 50 18.37 -11.75 -5.41
N ASP A 51 19.48 -12.50 -5.38
CA ASP A 51 20.43 -12.60 -6.51
C ASP A 51 19.77 -13.14 -7.79
N LYS A 52 18.70 -13.91 -7.66
CA LYS A 52 17.93 -14.50 -8.77
C LYS A 52 16.65 -13.72 -9.06
N ALA A 53 16.34 -12.70 -8.27
CA ALA A 53 15.14 -11.90 -8.41
C ALA A 53 15.41 -10.68 -9.29
N LYS A 54 14.47 -10.36 -10.18
CA LYS A 54 14.51 -9.10 -10.92
C LYS A 54 13.91 -7.99 -10.06
N LEU A 55 14.76 -7.27 -9.33
CA LEU A 55 14.34 -6.15 -8.50
C LEU A 55 14.02 -4.91 -9.34
N SER A 56 12.99 -4.17 -8.91
CA SER A 56 12.75 -2.82 -9.41
C SER A 56 13.79 -1.84 -8.84
N ALA A 57 13.92 -0.66 -9.43
CA ALA A 57 14.86 0.36 -8.95
C ALA A 57 14.62 0.71 -7.47
N ALA A 58 13.36 0.89 -7.07
CA ALA A 58 12.98 1.18 -5.69
C ALA A 58 13.31 0.02 -4.73
N GLN A 59 13.20 -1.23 -5.19
CA GLN A 59 13.54 -2.41 -4.38
C GLN A 59 15.05 -2.54 -4.20
N THR A 60 15.83 -2.28 -5.24
CA THR A 60 17.30 -2.26 -5.17
C THR A 60 17.78 -1.13 -4.26
N GLU A 61 17.17 0.05 -4.32
CA GLU A 61 17.48 1.16 -3.42
C GLU A 61 17.20 0.78 -1.95
N ALA A 62 16.01 0.25 -1.67
CA ALA A 62 15.63 -0.20 -0.33
C ALA A 62 16.49 -1.34 0.22
N LEU A 63 17.09 -2.17 -0.64
CA LEU A 63 18.01 -3.24 -0.22
C LEU A 63 19.39 -2.69 0.18
N ASN A 64 19.82 -1.56 -0.39
CA ASN A 64 21.14 -0.97 -0.16
C ASN A 64 21.15 0.17 0.87
N SER A 65 19.98 0.57 1.40
CA SER A 65 19.80 1.59 2.44
C SER A 65 19.94 1.02 3.84
#